data_AF-A0AAD8LLN2-F1
#
_entry.id   AF-A0AAD8LLN2-F1
#
_cell.length_a   1.000
_cell.length_b   1.000
_cell.length_c   1.000
_cell.angle_alpha   90.00
_cell.angle_beta   90.00
_cell.angle_gamma   90.00
#
_symmetry.space_group_name_H-M   'P 1'
#
loop_
_entity.id
_entity.type
_entity.pdbx_description
1 polymer ?
#
loop_
_entity_poly.entity_id
_entity_poly.type
_entity_poly.pdbx_seq_one_letter_code
_entity_poly.pdbx_strand_id
1 'polypeptide(L)'
;MSISSISELTGASYSLLTRSLGARKRIIADSSHIAYIRNLERSLPSVHWDLNVNHISTLLFGASRFPSKAGQVCRSLCVRLSNMLGTPQNDTPESASVKSQIVAIEDLVAITYSLDRFARRESDDFHIRKAALCLVPSIIHWADEARSKLKDHSACLENAVPPNHYIRLCTAMLSIQNVLQKPNAMGNVETVAPEVQRMYEAFIDLIYQTLHACVKEHEERANLPPTLKSDAPFEVSHSAYITGSFRVLSAFIKLGIPADDAITTYWSLFQKLEAHKIKSVDLLVSTLVMLCDGKLPSDTGAIIVSKLLNEISKRDLDALLNEDIYRVLNACSKASIQHAGLLGAVSDAIAQRSHCLSGITWTVNVLQCLKSLSYHNAAVLEILVRHVNNNIKAATPQQIREVSDCCKALNYDHEETEALHKMVEP
;
A
#
# COMPACT_ATOMS: atom_id res chain seq x y z
N MET A 1 25.67 -15.58 -33.73
CA MET A 1 25.32 -14.34 -33.00
C MET A 1 24.16 -14.66 -32.07
N SER A 2 24.43 -14.97 -30.80
CA SER A 2 23.40 -15.30 -29.81
C SER A 2 22.85 -14.01 -29.20
N ILE A 3 21.64 -13.63 -29.60
CA ILE A 3 20.84 -12.64 -28.88
C ILE A 3 20.67 -13.19 -27.46
N SER A 4 21.19 -12.46 -26.47
CA SER A 4 21.43 -13.00 -25.14
C SER A 4 20.11 -13.23 -24.42
N SER A 5 19.98 -14.44 -23.87
CA SER A 5 18.90 -14.94 -23.01
C SER A 5 18.55 -14.02 -21.82
N ILE A 6 19.44 -13.09 -21.49
CA ILE A 6 19.27 -12.05 -20.47
C ILE A 6 18.44 -10.87 -20.98
N SER A 7 18.59 -10.41 -22.23
CA SER A 7 17.81 -9.28 -22.75
C SER A 7 16.32 -9.62 -22.88
N GLU A 8 16.01 -10.87 -23.26
CA GLU A 8 14.66 -11.41 -23.29
C GLU A 8 14.08 -11.56 -21.87
N LEU A 9 14.91 -11.96 -20.89
CA LEU A 9 14.53 -12.02 -19.47
C LEU A 9 14.21 -10.62 -18.91
N THR A 10 15.02 -9.61 -19.21
CA THR A 10 14.81 -8.22 -18.78
C THR A 10 13.52 -7.67 -19.40
N GLY A 11 13.27 -7.90 -20.69
CA GLY A 11 12.03 -7.50 -21.37
C GLY A 11 10.78 -8.20 -20.82
N ALA A 12 10.83 -9.52 -20.60
CA ALA A 12 9.71 -10.29 -20.06
C ALA A 12 9.42 -9.94 -18.59
N SER A 13 10.46 -9.76 -17.78
CA SER A 13 10.33 -9.35 -16.36
C SER A 13 9.81 -7.92 -16.24
N TYR A 14 10.20 -7.02 -17.14
CA TYR A 14 9.68 -5.66 -17.20
C TYR A 14 8.21 -5.62 -17.59
N SER A 15 7.78 -6.45 -18.54
CA SER A 15 6.37 -6.65 -18.91
C SER A 15 5.54 -7.23 -17.74
N LEU A 16 6.10 -8.19 -17.00
CA LEU A 16 5.49 -8.76 -15.80
C LEU A 16 5.41 -7.77 -14.63
N LEU A 17 6.43 -6.92 -14.46
CA LEU A 17 6.49 -5.84 -13.47
C LEU A 17 5.43 -4.78 -13.75
N THR A 18 5.39 -4.24 -14.97
CA THR A 18 4.38 -3.25 -15.39
C THR A 18 2.95 -3.79 -15.24
N ARG A 19 2.71 -5.06 -15.61
CA ARG A 19 1.40 -5.71 -15.44
C ARG A 19 1.04 -6.01 -13.98
N SER A 20 2.01 -6.40 -13.15
CA SER A 20 1.79 -6.70 -11.74
C SER A 20 1.57 -5.44 -10.90
N LEU A 21 2.28 -4.36 -11.21
CA LEU A 21 2.21 -3.09 -10.48
C LEU A 21 0.97 -2.27 -10.86
N GLY A 22 0.48 -2.37 -12.09
CA GLY A 22 -0.71 -1.64 -12.56
C GLY A 22 -2.06 -2.20 -12.08
N ALA A 23 -2.17 -3.50 -11.75
CA ALA A 23 -3.47 -4.16 -11.66
C ALA A 23 -3.88 -4.74 -10.30
N ARG A 24 -3.02 -4.75 -9.26
CA ARG A 24 -3.24 -5.50 -7.98
C ARG A 24 -3.63 -6.99 -8.15
N LYS A 25 -3.64 -7.55 -9.36
CA LYS A 25 -3.92 -8.96 -9.61
C LYS A 25 -2.69 -9.78 -9.24
N ARG A 26 -2.88 -10.85 -8.46
CA ARG A 26 -1.90 -11.92 -8.29
C ARG A 26 -1.72 -12.61 -9.65
N ILE A 27 -0.89 -12.04 -10.52
CA ILE A 27 -0.53 -12.71 -11.76
C ILE A 27 0.40 -13.87 -11.38
N ILE A 28 -0.12 -15.08 -11.54
CA ILE A 28 0.61 -16.34 -11.40
C ILE A 28 1.53 -16.42 -12.62
N ALA A 29 2.84 -16.49 -12.40
CA ALA A 29 3.79 -16.74 -13.48
C ALA A 29 3.43 -18.08 -14.14
N ASP A 30 3.37 -18.13 -15.47
CA ASP A 30 3.09 -19.39 -16.17
C ASP A 30 4.24 -20.41 -15.98
N SER A 31 3.96 -21.67 -16.32
CA SER A 31 4.91 -22.78 -16.17
C SER A 31 6.24 -22.55 -16.91
N SER A 32 6.25 -21.82 -18.02
CA SER A 32 7.46 -21.45 -18.77
C SER A 32 8.33 -20.45 -18.01
N HIS A 33 7.76 -19.40 -17.43
CA HIS A 33 8.50 -18.44 -16.59
C HIS A 33 9.09 -19.13 -15.35
N ILE A 34 8.33 -20.04 -14.73
CA ILE A 34 8.77 -20.82 -13.57
C ILE A 34 9.95 -21.74 -13.92
N ALA A 35 9.86 -22.47 -15.03
CA ALA A 35 10.92 -23.38 -15.47
C ALA A 35 12.21 -22.64 -15.84
N TYR A 36 12.08 -21.49 -16.50
CA TYR A 36 13.21 -20.66 -16.90
C TYR A 36 13.93 -20.03 -15.71
N ILE A 37 13.21 -19.48 -14.72
CA ILE A 37 13.80 -18.90 -13.50
C ILE A 37 14.51 -19.99 -12.66
N ARG A 38 13.94 -21.20 -12.56
CA ARG A 38 14.60 -22.35 -11.88
C ARG A 38 15.86 -22.83 -12.58
N ASN A 39 15.87 -22.82 -13.92
CA ASN A 39 17.08 -23.13 -14.67
C ASN A 39 18.15 -22.06 -14.43
N LEU A 40 17.74 -20.79 -14.38
CA LEU A 40 18.64 -19.69 -14.08
C LEU A 40 19.20 -19.79 -12.65
N GLU A 41 18.38 -20.08 -11.64
CA GLU A 41 18.83 -20.38 -10.26
C GLU A 41 19.84 -21.53 -10.19
N ARG A 42 19.65 -22.59 -11.00
CA ARG A 42 20.60 -23.72 -11.10
C ARG A 42 21.88 -23.39 -11.85
N SER A 43 21.80 -22.43 -12.77
CA SER A 43 22.92 -21.95 -13.57
C SER A 43 23.72 -20.85 -12.88
N LEU A 44 23.26 -20.30 -11.74
CA LEU A 44 24.01 -19.34 -10.93
C LEU A 44 25.10 -20.09 -10.14
N PRO A 45 26.39 -20.02 -10.52
CA PRO A 45 27.47 -20.60 -9.74
C PRO A 45 27.75 -19.69 -8.54
N SER A 46 28.26 -20.27 -7.46
CA SER A 46 28.63 -19.56 -6.23
C SER A 46 29.70 -18.48 -6.40
N VAL A 47 30.38 -18.43 -7.56
CA VAL A 47 31.55 -17.56 -7.76
C VAL A 47 31.60 -17.08 -9.23
N HIS A 48 31.71 -15.76 -9.44
CA HIS A 48 32.04 -15.08 -10.71
C HIS A 48 30.96 -14.91 -11.79
N TRP A 49 29.98 -14.03 -11.57
CA TRP A 49 29.30 -13.30 -12.66
C TRP A 49 29.48 -11.81 -12.45
N ASP A 50 29.92 -11.08 -13.49
CA ASP A 50 29.89 -9.61 -13.57
C ASP A 50 28.43 -9.14 -13.73
N LEU A 51 27.66 -9.24 -12.64
CA LEU A 51 26.29 -8.77 -12.60
C LEU A 51 26.29 -7.25 -12.47
N ASN A 52 25.57 -6.57 -13.36
CA ASN A 52 25.23 -5.16 -13.18
C ASN A 52 23.88 -5.05 -12.41
N VAL A 53 23.41 -3.82 -12.20
CA VAL A 53 22.19 -3.56 -11.41
C VAL A 53 20.94 -4.12 -12.09
N ASN A 54 20.84 -4.05 -13.42
CA ASN A 54 19.67 -4.56 -14.15
C ASN A 54 19.55 -6.10 -14.07
N HIS A 55 20.69 -6.80 -14.05
CA HIS A 55 20.73 -8.24 -13.83
C HIS A 55 20.25 -8.56 -12.41
N ILE A 56 20.78 -7.88 -11.39
CA ILE A 56 20.37 -8.09 -9.99
C ILE A 56 18.88 -7.80 -9.79
N SER A 57 18.38 -6.69 -10.34
CA SER A 57 16.96 -6.31 -10.35
C SER A 57 16.07 -7.45 -10.85
N THR A 58 16.42 -8.01 -12.01
CA THR A 58 15.68 -9.10 -12.64
C THR A 58 15.73 -10.40 -11.82
N LEU A 59 16.91 -10.75 -11.29
CA LEU A 59 17.11 -11.95 -10.48
C LEU A 59 16.37 -11.88 -9.14
N LEU A 60 16.43 -10.74 -8.45
CA LEU A 60 15.69 -10.51 -7.22
C LEU A 60 14.18 -10.60 -7.46
N PHE A 61 13.69 -10.02 -8.55
CA PHE A 61 12.28 -10.10 -8.91
C PHE A 61 11.84 -11.54 -9.15
N GLY A 62 12.60 -12.31 -9.94
CA GLY A 62 12.35 -13.73 -10.18
C GLY A 62 12.34 -14.54 -8.88
N ALA A 63 13.38 -14.38 -8.06
CA ALA A 63 13.53 -15.06 -6.77
C ALA A 63 12.36 -14.75 -5.81
N SER A 64 11.86 -13.51 -5.79
CA SER A 64 10.73 -13.10 -4.92
C SER A 64 9.45 -13.91 -5.21
N ARG A 65 9.31 -14.44 -6.43
CA ARG A 65 8.18 -15.28 -6.85
C ARG A 65 8.29 -16.74 -6.38
N PHE A 66 9.47 -17.23 -5.97
CA PHE A 66 9.71 -18.62 -5.54
C PHE A 66 10.27 -18.75 -4.11
N PRO A 67 9.46 -18.45 -3.08
CA PRO A 67 9.95 -18.28 -1.71
C PRO A 67 10.60 -19.50 -1.05
N SER A 68 10.19 -20.73 -1.39
CA SER A 68 10.56 -21.91 -0.59
C SER A 68 12.03 -22.32 -0.69
N LYS A 69 12.82 -21.73 -1.60
CA LYS A 69 14.26 -22.02 -1.79
C LYS A 69 15.14 -20.80 -2.06
N ALA A 70 14.57 -19.60 -2.12
CA ALA A 70 15.23 -18.41 -2.65
C ALA A 70 16.01 -17.57 -1.62
N GLY A 71 15.93 -17.86 -0.31
CA GLY A 71 16.54 -17.01 0.72
C GLY A 71 18.05 -16.84 0.59
N GLN A 72 18.78 -17.94 0.34
CA GLN A 72 20.24 -17.88 0.14
C GLN A 72 20.64 -17.11 -1.13
N VAL A 73 19.87 -17.27 -2.21
CA VAL A 73 20.06 -16.53 -3.47
C VAL A 73 19.80 -15.04 -3.24
N CYS A 74 18.71 -14.71 -2.54
CA CYS A 74 18.36 -13.33 -2.19
C CYS A 74 19.48 -12.66 -1.37
N ARG A 75 19.99 -13.31 -0.32
CA ARG A 75 21.11 -12.78 0.48
C ARG A 75 22.34 -12.51 -0.37
N SER A 76 22.71 -13.45 -1.25
CA SER A 76 23.85 -13.29 -2.15
C SER A 76 23.68 -12.09 -3.09
N LEU A 77 22.48 -11.94 -3.68
CA LEU A 77 22.14 -10.80 -4.54
C LEU A 77 22.14 -9.48 -3.77
N CYS A 78 21.63 -9.45 -2.53
CA CYS A 78 21.63 -8.27 -1.67
C CYS A 78 23.05 -7.84 -1.28
N VAL A 79 23.94 -8.78 -0.97
CA VAL A 79 25.37 -8.49 -0.71
C VAL A 79 26.03 -7.88 -1.93
N ARG A 80 25.83 -8.47 -3.12
CA ARG A 80 26.37 -7.92 -4.37
C ARG A 80 25.84 -6.52 -4.66
N LEU A 81 24.53 -6.32 -4.54
CA LEU A 81 23.91 -5.02 -4.70
C LEU A 81 24.50 -3.98 -3.74
N SER A 82 24.67 -4.35 -2.47
CA SER A 82 25.27 -3.47 -1.46
C SER A 82 26.73 -3.15 -1.78
N ASN A 83 27.49 -4.08 -2.34
CA ASN A 83 28.89 -3.84 -2.74
C ASN A 83 28.97 -2.95 -3.99
N MET A 84 28.02 -3.06 -4.91
CA MET A 84 27.95 -2.21 -6.10
C MET A 84 27.52 -0.78 -5.78
N LEU A 85 26.55 -0.62 -4.87
CA LEU A 85 25.97 0.68 -4.51
C LEU A 85 26.65 1.32 -3.29
N GLY A 86 27.50 0.57 -2.60
CA GLY A 86 28.11 0.96 -1.33
C GLY A 86 29.02 2.18 -1.45
N THR A 87 28.97 2.99 -0.40
CA THR A 87 29.94 4.05 -0.06
C THR A 87 31.16 3.44 0.66
N PRO A 88 32.36 4.06 0.58
CA PRO A 88 33.61 3.47 1.07
C PRO A 88 33.52 3.21 2.58
N GLN A 89 33.88 2.00 3.00
CA GLN A 89 34.14 1.74 4.41
C GLN A 89 35.32 2.60 4.85
N ASN A 90 35.20 3.23 6.02
CA ASN A 90 36.31 3.85 6.74
C ASN A 90 37.46 2.86 6.84
N ASP A 91 38.44 2.96 5.94
CA ASP A 91 39.84 2.62 6.16
C ASP A 91 40.62 3.09 4.91
N THR A 92 41.51 4.05 5.13
CA THR A 92 42.46 4.73 4.20
C THR A 92 41.97 5.91 3.35
N PRO A 93 42.68 7.07 3.38
CA PRO A 93 42.28 8.30 2.68
C PRO A 93 42.76 8.38 1.22
N GLU A 94 43.11 7.26 0.59
CA GLU A 94 43.68 7.24 -0.76
C GLU A 94 43.00 6.21 -1.66
N SER A 95 41.72 6.43 -1.99
CA SER A 95 41.20 5.94 -3.28
C SER A 95 40.01 6.78 -3.74
N ALA A 96 40.05 7.13 -5.01
CA ALA A 96 39.26 8.16 -5.65
C ALA A 96 37.75 7.82 -5.77
N SER A 97 36.92 8.81 -5.46
CA SER A 97 35.57 9.06 -6.00
C SER A 97 34.74 7.85 -6.46
N VAL A 98 34.22 7.05 -5.52
CA VAL A 98 33.05 6.21 -5.84
C VAL A 98 31.83 7.13 -5.86
N LYS A 99 31.48 7.64 -7.05
CA LYS A 99 30.16 8.25 -7.27
C LYS A 99 29.12 7.20 -6.89
N SER A 100 28.22 7.50 -5.96
CA SER A 100 27.06 6.65 -5.69
C SER A 100 26.36 6.36 -7.02
N GLN A 101 26.33 5.09 -7.43
CA GLN A 101 25.70 4.71 -8.67
C GLN A 101 24.18 4.87 -8.50
N ILE A 102 23.61 5.87 -9.18
CA ILE A 102 22.16 6.07 -9.18
C ILE A 102 21.51 4.94 -9.97
N VAL A 103 20.58 4.24 -9.34
CA VAL A 103 19.81 3.15 -9.95
C VAL A 103 18.68 3.73 -10.79
N ALA A 104 18.49 3.23 -12.01
CA ALA A 104 17.37 3.60 -12.86
C ALA A 104 16.02 3.33 -12.16
N ILE A 105 15.02 4.18 -12.38
CA ILE A 105 13.73 4.11 -11.67
C ILE A 105 13.03 2.75 -11.83
N GLU A 106 13.14 2.12 -13.00
CA GLU A 106 12.59 0.79 -13.28
C GLU A 106 13.22 -0.29 -12.39
N ASP A 107 14.55 -0.29 -12.32
CA ASP A 107 15.31 -1.25 -11.51
C ASP A 107 15.12 -0.96 -10.01
N LEU A 108 15.04 0.31 -9.63
CA LEU A 108 14.79 0.73 -8.26
C LEU A 108 13.47 0.15 -7.77
N VAL A 109 12.37 0.29 -8.51
CA VAL A 109 11.07 -0.28 -8.12
C VAL A 109 11.11 -1.80 -8.05
N ALA A 110 11.73 -2.46 -9.03
CA ALA A 110 11.83 -3.92 -9.07
C ALA A 110 12.59 -4.49 -7.87
N ILE A 111 13.75 -3.89 -7.56
CA ILE A 111 14.59 -4.27 -6.42
C ILE A 111 13.84 -4.03 -5.12
N THR A 112 13.36 -2.81 -4.88
CA THR A 112 12.71 -2.43 -3.62
C THR A 112 11.45 -3.24 -3.33
N TYR A 113 10.62 -3.47 -4.34
CA TYR A 113 9.45 -4.35 -4.23
C TYR A 113 9.84 -5.79 -3.85
N SER A 114 10.92 -6.30 -4.44
CA SER A 114 11.43 -7.64 -4.15
C SER A 114 11.95 -7.74 -2.71
N LEU A 115 12.70 -6.73 -2.25
CA LEU A 115 13.20 -6.65 -0.88
C LEU A 115 12.04 -6.61 0.14
N ASP A 116 11.01 -5.79 -0.07
CA ASP A 116 9.81 -5.74 0.80
C ASP A 116 9.15 -7.13 0.89
N ARG A 117 8.97 -7.79 -0.25
CA ARG A 117 8.36 -9.12 -0.31
C ARG A 117 9.18 -10.19 0.42
N PHE A 118 10.51 -10.14 0.36
CA PHE A 118 11.37 -11.02 1.13
C PHE A 118 11.35 -10.68 2.61
N ALA A 119 11.45 -9.40 2.95
CA ALA A 119 11.41 -8.91 4.32
C ALA A 119 10.12 -9.39 5.01
N ARG A 120 8.95 -9.34 4.36
CA ARG A 120 7.68 -9.86 4.94
C ARG A 120 7.70 -11.34 5.31
N ARG A 121 8.59 -12.15 4.73
CA ARG A 121 8.60 -13.62 4.87
C ARG A 121 9.71 -14.12 5.78
N GLU A 122 10.91 -13.56 5.63
CA GLU A 122 12.05 -13.95 6.44
C GLU A 122 12.07 -13.14 7.74
N SER A 123 12.43 -13.79 8.85
CA SER A 123 12.79 -13.10 10.08
C SER A 123 13.92 -12.12 9.79
N ASP A 124 13.79 -10.91 10.31
CA ASP A 124 14.66 -9.75 10.17
C ASP A 124 16.09 -9.97 9.59
N ASP A 125 16.24 -9.96 8.25
CA ASP A 125 17.52 -10.22 7.56
C ASP A 125 18.40 -8.97 7.36
N PHE A 126 19.62 -8.99 7.91
CA PHE A 126 20.60 -7.91 7.82
C PHE A 126 20.98 -7.52 6.39
N HIS A 127 21.15 -8.47 5.47
CA HIS A 127 21.58 -8.19 4.09
C HIS A 127 20.49 -7.49 3.30
N ILE A 128 19.22 -7.84 3.54
CA ILE A 128 18.06 -7.18 2.92
C ILE A 128 17.99 -5.71 3.38
N ARG A 129 18.17 -5.45 4.69
CA ARG A 129 18.19 -4.08 5.23
C ARG A 129 19.37 -3.27 4.71
N LYS A 130 20.59 -3.85 4.68
CA LYS A 130 21.78 -3.20 4.13
C LYS A 130 21.56 -2.79 2.67
N ALA A 131 21.02 -3.69 1.85
CA ALA A 131 20.69 -3.41 0.46
C ALA A 131 19.64 -2.28 0.32
N ALA A 132 18.62 -2.27 1.18
CA ALA A 132 17.62 -1.20 1.20
C ALA A 132 18.24 0.17 1.56
N LEU A 133 19.16 0.22 2.54
CA LEU A 133 19.88 1.44 2.88
C LEU A 133 20.72 1.97 1.71
N CYS A 134 21.42 1.08 0.98
CA CYS A 134 22.21 1.48 -0.20
C CYS A 134 21.36 2.06 -1.35
N LEU A 135 20.04 1.85 -1.36
CA LEU A 135 19.12 2.38 -2.37
C LEU A 135 18.52 3.74 -1.97
N VAL A 136 18.64 4.16 -0.71
CA VAL A 136 18.13 5.44 -0.19
C VAL A 136 18.64 6.64 -1.02
N PRO A 137 19.93 6.75 -1.38
CA PRO A 137 20.42 7.84 -2.22
C PRO A 137 19.76 7.91 -3.59
N SER A 138 19.39 6.75 -4.18
CA SER A 138 18.68 6.73 -5.46
C SER A 138 17.25 7.26 -5.32
N ILE A 139 16.54 6.94 -4.23
CA ILE A 139 15.21 7.53 -3.96
C ILE A 139 15.32 9.05 -3.83
N ILE A 140 16.28 9.53 -3.02
CA ILE A 140 16.49 10.98 -2.81
C ILE A 140 16.78 11.65 -4.14
N HIS A 141 17.68 11.09 -4.95
CA HIS A 141 18.03 11.64 -6.25
C HIS A 141 16.81 11.80 -7.16
N TRP A 142 16.01 10.74 -7.33
CA TRP A 142 14.83 10.80 -8.19
C TRP A 142 13.74 11.74 -7.65
N ALA A 143 13.60 11.84 -6.32
CA ALA A 143 12.68 12.80 -5.72
C ALA A 143 13.13 14.25 -5.96
N ASP A 144 14.43 14.53 -5.76
CA ASP A 144 15.03 15.84 -5.98
C ASP A 144 14.97 16.26 -7.46
N GLU A 145 15.17 15.31 -8.40
CA GLU A 145 15.07 15.55 -9.85
C GLU A 145 13.63 15.84 -10.28
N ALA A 146 12.66 15.06 -9.79
CA ALA A 146 11.24 15.32 -10.07
C ALA A 146 10.82 16.69 -9.53
N ARG A 147 11.31 17.04 -8.33
CA ARG A 147 11.07 18.35 -7.70
C ARG A 147 11.68 19.50 -8.49
N SER A 148 12.92 19.36 -8.97
CA SER A 148 13.57 20.44 -9.72
C SER A 148 12.82 20.74 -11.02
N LYS A 149 12.27 19.71 -11.68
CA LYS A 149 11.40 19.85 -12.85
C LYS A 149 10.06 20.53 -12.52
N LEU A 150 9.46 20.28 -11.36
CA LEU A 150 8.24 20.97 -10.93
C LEU A 150 8.44 22.47 -10.65
N LYS A 151 9.67 22.86 -10.26
CA LYS A 151 10.02 24.28 -10.08
C LYS A 151 10.25 25.02 -11.39
N ASP A 152 10.41 24.32 -12.50
CA ASP A 152 10.41 24.94 -13.82
C ASP A 152 8.96 25.22 -14.23
N HIS A 153 8.51 26.46 -13.99
CA HIS A 153 7.11 26.90 -14.10
C HIS A 153 6.54 26.82 -15.53
N SER A 154 7.35 26.39 -16.50
CA SER A 154 6.99 26.27 -17.91
C SER A 154 6.38 24.90 -18.28
N ALA A 155 6.58 23.87 -17.45
CA ALA A 155 6.13 22.51 -17.74
C ALA A 155 4.81 22.16 -17.04
N CYS A 156 3.85 21.61 -17.79
CA CYS A 156 2.68 20.93 -17.23
C CYS A 156 3.14 19.75 -16.34
N LEU A 157 2.36 19.43 -15.29
CA LEU A 157 2.65 18.37 -14.32
C LEU A 157 2.99 17.04 -14.99
N GLU A 158 2.25 16.66 -16.03
CA GLU A 158 2.47 15.41 -16.77
C GLU A 158 3.85 15.35 -17.44
N ASN A 159 4.37 16.50 -17.90
CA ASN A 159 5.69 16.59 -18.52
C ASN A 159 6.81 16.65 -17.46
N ALA A 160 6.58 17.41 -16.39
CA ALA A 160 7.56 17.56 -15.31
C ALA A 160 7.76 16.24 -14.55
N VAL A 161 6.65 15.57 -14.21
CA VAL A 161 6.65 14.31 -13.47
C VAL A 161 5.62 13.36 -14.10
N PRO A 162 6.03 12.53 -15.08
CA PRO A 162 5.11 11.60 -15.74
C PRO A 162 4.35 10.71 -14.76
N PRO A 163 3.03 10.47 -14.95
CA PRO A 163 2.19 9.71 -14.03
C PRO A 163 2.77 8.34 -13.65
N ASN A 164 3.30 7.63 -14.66
CA ASN A 164 3.93 6.33 -14.48
C ASN A 164 5.22 6.41 -13.64
N HIS A 165 6.01 7.47 -13.80
CA HIS A 165 7.21 7.69 -13.00
C HIS A 165 6.85 8.02 -11.56
N TYR A 166 5.83 8.86 -11.34
CA TYR A 166 5.37 9.20 -9.99
C TYR A 166 4.91 7.97 -9.20
N ILE A 167 4.03 7.14 -9.78
CA ILE A 167 3.56 5.90 -9.11
C ILE A 167 4.73 4.97 -8.78
N ARG A 168 5.70 4.87 -9.69
CA ARG A 168 6.91 4.06 -9.49
C ARG A 168 7.70 4.56 -8.29
N LEU A 169 7.97 5.86 -8.21
CA LEU A 169 8.64 6.46 -7.05
C LEU A 169 7.87 6.21 -5.75
N CYS A 170 6.55 6.44 -5.74
CA CYS A 170 5.72 6.16 -4.55
C CYS A 170 5.82 4.69 -4.13
N THR A 171 5.86 3.78 -5.10
CA THR A 171 5.99 2.33 -4.83
C THR A 171 7.36 2.00 -4.26
N ALA A 172 8.45 2.50 -4.86
CA ALA A 172 9.80 2.29 -4.36
C ALA A 172 9.96 2.81 -2.93
N MET A 173 9.44 4.01 -2.67
CA MET A 173 9.45 4.64 -1.35
C MET A 173 8.76 3.77 -0.30
N LEU A 174 7.52 3.38 -0.57
CA LEU A 174 6.74 2.52 0.35
C LEU A 174 7.42 1.17 0.58
N SER A 175 7.96 0.55 -0.48
CA SER A 175 8.63 -0.74 -0.36
C SER A 175 9.92 -0.66 0.46
N ILE A 176 10.75 0.36 0.26
CA ILE A 176 11.95 0.57 1.10
C ILE A 176 11.56 0.85 2.55
N GLN A 177 10.59 1.73 2.76
CA GLN A 177 10.11 2.07 4.09
C GLN A 177 9.66 0.82 4.86
N ASN A 178 8.88 -0.08 4.23
CA ASN A 178 8.44 -1.34 4.84
C ASN A 178 9.61 -2.26 5.25
N VAL A 179 10.71 -2.24 4.48
CA VAL A 179 11.92 -3.01 4.81
C VAL A 179 12.65 -2.40 6.01
N LEU A 180 12.77 -1.08 6.04
CA LEU A 180 13.55 -0.35 7.05
C LEU A 180 12.86 -0.27 8.43
N GLN A 181 11.54 -0.48 8.51
CA GLN A 181 10.75 -0.26 9.74
C GLN A 181 10.51 -1.50 10.62
N LYS A 182 11.08 -2.66 10.27
CA LYS A 182 10.84 -3.88 11.06
C LYS A 182 11.47 -3.80 12.47
N PRO A 183 10.76 -4.25 13.54
CA PRO A 183 10.93 -3.68 14.88
C PRO A 183 12.12 -4.20 15.72
N ASN A 184 12.92 -5.17 15.27
CA ASN A 184 13.79 -5.95 16.18
C ASN A 184 15.29 -6.01 15.80
N ALA A 185 15.91 -4.91 15.35
CA ALA A 185 17.39 -4.91 15.19
C ALA A 185 18.09 -3.55 15.30
N MET A 186 17.52 -2.59 16.03
CA MET A 186 18.37 -1.64 16.73
C MET A 186 18.22 -1.93 18.22
N GLY A 187 19.24 -2.59 18.78
CA GLY A 187 19.52 -2.35 20.19
C GLY A 187 19.64 -0.85 20.36
N ASN A 188 18.75 -0.29 21.17
CA ASN A 188 18.51 1.13 21.40
C ASN A 188 17.82 1.87 20.25
N VAL A 189 16.54 2.21 20.50
CA VAL A 189 15.89 3.44 20.01
C VAL A 189 16.90 4.59 20.21
N GLU A 190 17.27 5.40 19.21
CA GLU A 190 16.75 6.77 19.16
C GLU A 190 17.11 7.59 17.91
N THR A 191 17.77 7.05 16.87
CA THR A 191 18.03 7.86 15.66
C THR A 191 17.76 7.09 14.38
N VAL A 192 16.71 7.48 13.66
CA VAL A 192 16.58 7.19 12.23
C VAL A 192 17.86 7.70 11.57
N ALA A 193 18.55 6.85 10.80
CA ALA A 193 19.77 7.26 10.12
C ALA A 193 19.52 8.57 9.35
N PRO A 194 20.40 9.58 9.43
CA PRO A 194 20.16 10.90 8.82
C PRO A 194 19.76 10.84 7.34
N GLU A 195 20.28 9.86 6.60
CA GLU A 195 19.92 9.64 5.19
C GLU A 195 18.48 9.17 5.00
N VAL A 196 17.95 8.33 5.90
CA VAL A 196 16.55 7.88 5.86
C VAL A 196 15.61 9.02 6.22
N GLN A 197 16.01 9.88 7.17
CA GLN A 197 15.28 11.10 7.48
C GLN A 197 15.22 12.05 6.28
N ARG A 198 16.36 12.29 5.63
CA ARG A 198 16.44 13.09 4.40
C ARG A 198 15.60 12.50 3.25
N MET A 199 15.51 11.17 3.16
CA MET A 199 14.61 10.50 2.20
C MET A 199 13.15 10.83 2.46
N TYR A 200 12.70 10.79 3.72
CA TYR A 200 11.34 11.21 4.06
C TYR A 200 11.11 12.67 3.68
N GLU A 201 11.99 13.57 4.07
CA GLU A 201 11.88 15.01 3.77
C GLU A 201 11.82 15.30 2.27
N ALA A 202 12.72 14.71 1.48
CA ALA A 202 12.73 14.87 0.02
C ALA A 202 11.42 14.37 -0.62
N PHE A 203 10.89 13.24 -0.12
CA PHE A 203 9.67 12.66 -0.66
C PHE A 203 8.40 13.41 -0.22
N ILE A 204 8.37 13.93 1.02
CA ILE A 204 7.28 14.80 1.51
C ILE A 204 7.21 16.06 0.66
N ASP A 205 8.34 16.71 0.40
CA ASP A 205 8.42 17.92 -0.43
C ASP A 205 7.98 17.63 -1.88
N LEU A 206 8.39 16.49 -2.45
CA LEU A 206 7.90 16.03 -3.76
C LEU A 206 6.37 15.87 -3.76
N ILE A 207 5.80 15.21 -2.75
CA ILE A 207 4.34 15.01 -2.64
C ILE A 207 3.63 16.35 -2.53
N TYR A 208 4.12 17.24 -1.66
CA TYR A 208 3.56 18.57 -1.47
C TYR A 208 3.51 19.35 -2.79
N GLN A 209 4.63 19.43 -3.52
CA GLN A 209 4.70 20.15 -4.79
C GLN A 209 3.83 19.51 -5.88
N THR A 210 3.78 18.17 -5.93
CA THR A 210 2.93 17.44 -6.88
C THR A 210 1.44 17.73 -6.62
N LEU A 211 1.01 17.67 -5.35
CA LEU A 211 -0.37 17.95 -4.98
C LEU A 211 -0.72 19.43 -5.19
N HIS A 212 0.19 20.34 -4.88
CA HIS A 212 0.01 21.77 -5.13
C HIS A 212 -0.15 22.05 -6.64
N ALA A 213 0.64 21.40 -7.50
CA ALA A 213 0.48 21.47 -8.94
C ALA A 213 -0.90 20.92 -9.38
N CYS A 214 -1.36 19.79 -8.82
CA CYS A 214 -2.70 19.27 -9.09
C CYS A 214 -3.81 20.27 -8.71
N VAL A 215 -3.69 20.94 -7.55
CA VAL A 215 -4.67 21.96 -7.13
C VAL A 215 -4.70 23.12 -8.13
N LYS A 216 -3.53 23.62 -8.52
CA LYS A 216 -3.41 24.71 -9.50
C LYS A 216 -4.01 24.33 -10.86
N GLU A 217 -3.65 23.17 -11.41
CA GLU A 217 -4.19 22.70 -12.70
C GLU A 217 -5.71 22.45 -12.63
N HIS A 218 -6.23 22.00 -11.48
CA HIS A 218 -7.68 21.87 -11.27
C HIS A 218 -8.38 23.24 -11.32
N GLU A 219 -7.82 24.26 -10.68
CA GLU A 219 -8.35 25.63 -10.68
C GLU A 219 -8.31 26.26 -12.07
N GLU A 220 -7.19 26.11 -12.77
CA GLU A 220 -7.05 26.56 -14.16
C GLU A 220 -8.10 25.89 -15.05
N ARG A 221 -8.28 24.58 -14.93
CA ARG A 221 -9.29 23.84 -15.68
C ARG A 221 -10.73 24.24 -15.32
N ALA A 222 -11.00 24.60 -14.07
CA ALA A 222 -12.32 25.07 -13.65
C ALA A 222 -12.69 26.37 -14.37
N ASN A 223 -11.71 27.26 -14.58
CA ASN A 223 -11.84 28.56 -15.22
C ASN A 223 -11.91 28.50 -16.77
N LEU A 224 -11.59 27.36 -17.39
CA LEU A 224 -11.68 27.20 -18.84
C LEU A 224 -13.15 27.18 -19.33
N PRO A 225 -13.45 27.74 -20.51
CA PRO A 225 -14.73 27.58 -21.17
C PRO A 225 -15.08 26.09 -21.40
N PRO A 226 -16.37 25.69 -21.37
CA PRO A 226 -16.77 24.29 -21.56
C PRO A 226 -16.24 23.66 -22.86
N THR A 227 -16.08 24.46 -23.92
CA THR A 227 -15.57 24.04 -25.24
C THR A 227 -14.08 23.68 -25.24
N LEU A 228 -13.32 24.12 -24.23
CA LEU A 228 -11.89 23.87 -24.07
C LEU A 228 -11.57 22.88 -22.94
N LYS A 229 -12.60 22.39 -22.23
CA LYS A 229 -12.41 21.36 -21.21
C LYS A 229 -12.16 20.02 -21.90
N SER A 230 -11.03 19.39 -21.58
CA SER A 230 -10.72 18.02 -22.00
C SER A 230 -11.89 17.07 -21.71
N ASP A 231 -12.12 16.11 -22.62
CA ASP A 231 -13.17 15.10 -22.50
C ASP A 231 -12.97 14.18 -21.27
N ALA A 232 -11.71 13.97 -20.84
CA ALA A 232 -11.41 13.09 -19.73
C ALA A 232 -11.55 13.83 -18.38
N PRO A 233 -12.31 13.30 -17.41
CA PRO A 233 -12.39 13.85 -16.05
C PRO A 233 -11.02 14.13 -15.41
N PHE A 234 -10.93 15.21 -14.63
CA PHE A 234 -9.70 15.57 -13.93
C PHE A 234 -9.21 14.44 -13.02
N GLU A 235 -10.13 13.79 -12.30
CA GLU A 235 -9.86 12.68 -11.39
C GLU A 235 -9.27 11.46 -12.12
N VAL A 236 -9.62 11.29 -13.39
CA VAL A 236 -9.12 10.18 -14.22
C VAL A 236 -7.72 10.49 -14.71
N SER A 237 -7.48 11.69 -15.24
CA SER A 237 -6.15 12.09 -15.73
C SER A 237 -5.11 12.20 -14.61
N HIS A 238 -5.53 12.61 -13.40
CA HIS A 238 -4.64 12.78 -12.25
C HIS A 238 -4.67 11.62 -11.25
N SER A 239 -5.34 10.52 -11.61
CA SER A 239 -5.54 9.36 -10.72
C SER A 239 -4.22 8.81 -10.13
N ALA A 240 -3.14 8.86 -10.92
CA ALA A 240 -1.81 8.43 -10.52
C ALA A 240 -1.23 9.27 -9.37
N TYR A 241 -1.34 10.59 -9.48
CA TYR A 241 -0.85 11.52 -8.47
C TYR A 241 -1.68 11.38 -7.19
N ILE A 242 -3.01 11.44 -7.30
CA ILE A 242 -3.92 11.33 -6.16
C ILE A 242 -3.69 10.01 -5.42
N THR A 243 -3.67 8.89 -6.14
CA THR A 243 -3.51 7.55 -5.53
C THR A 243 -2.10 7.36 -4.97
N GLY A 244 -1.07 7.81 -5.69
CA GLY A 244 0.33 7.70 -5.27
C GLY A 244 0.60 8.48 -3.98
N SER A 245 0.22 9.77 -3.96
CA SER A 245 0.35 10.64 -2.80
C SER A 245 -0.42 10.09 -1.61
N PHE A 246 -1.68 9.68 -1.80
CA PHE A 246 -2.51 9.11 -0.73
C PHE A 246 -1.83 7.93 -0.04
N ARG A 247 -1.29 6.98 -0.81
CA ARG A 247 -0.66 5.77 -0.25
C ARG A 247 0.56 6.09 0.60
N VAL A 248 1.40 7.04 0.17
CA VAL A 248 2.59 7.44 0.91
C VAL A 248 2.21 8.24 2.17
N LEU A 249 1.30 9.21 2.05
CA LEU A 249 0.83 10.00 3.20
C LEU A 249 0.14 9.12 4.25
N SER A 250 -0.70 8.17 3.83
CA SER A 250 -1.32 7.20 4.74
C SER A 250 -0.27 6.35 5.48
N ALA A 251 0.82 5.99 4.81
CA ALA A 251 1.93 5.31 5.47
C ALA A 251 2.61 6.22 6.49
N PHE A 252 2.98 7.45 6.12
CA PHE A 252 3.64 8.40 7.02
C PHE A 252 2.81 8.71 8.27
N ILE A 253 1.49 8.88 8.14
CA ILE A 253 0.58 9.06 9.28
C ILE A 253 0.66 7.88 10.25
N LYS A 254 0.62 6.64 9.74
CA LYS A 254 0.69 5.42 10.58
C LYS A 254 2.01 5.30 11.35
N LEU A 255 3.04 6.01 10.91
CA LEU A 255 4.40 5.95 11.43
C LEU A 255 4.78 7.17 12.25
N GLY A 256 3.88 8.15 12.36
CA GLY A 256 4.16 9.42 13.02
C GLY A 256 5.22 10.27 12.30
N ILE A 257 5.41 10.09 10.99
CA ILE A 257 6.31 10.94 10.19
C ILE A 257 5.56 12.25 9.88
N PRO A 258 6.09 13.42 10.28
CA PRO A 258 5.39 14.70 10.11
C PRO A 258 5.33 15.08 8.63
N ALA A 259 4.12 15.30 8.10
CA ALA A 259 3.87 15.66 6.71
C ALA A 259 2.66 16.61 6.56
N ASP A 260 2.46 17.49 7.55
CA ASP A 260 1.22 18.25 7.75
C ASP A 260 0.83 19.11 6.54
N ASP A 261 1.79 19.78 5.89
CA ASP A 261 1.53 20.61 4.70
C ASP A 261 1.07 19.78 3.51
N ALA A 262 1.69 18.62 3.29
CA ALA A 262 1.32 17.70 2.22
C ALA A 262 -0.06 17.07 2.48
N ILE A 263 -0.36 16.72 3.73
CA ILE A 263 -1.66 16.21 4.17
C ILE A 263 -2.75 17.27 3.96
N THR A 264 -2.50 18.52 4.39
CA THR A 264 -3.42 19.64 4.22
C THR A 264 -3.70 19.91 2.74
N THR A 265 -2.66 19.87 1.91
CA THR A 265 -2.79 20.05 0.45
C THR A 265 -3.57 18.90 -0.19
N TYR A 266 -3.35 17.65 0.25
CA TYR A 266 -4.15 16.51 -0.20
C TYR A 266 -5.64 16.72 0.08
N TRP A 267 -5.99 17.18 1.29
CA TRP A 267 -7.37 17.43 1.66
C TRP A 267 -8.00 18.61 0.89
N SER A 268 -7.23 19.68 0.68
CA SER A 268 -7.65 20.81 -0.18
C SER A 268 -7.96 20.35 -1.61
N LEU A 269 -7.10 19.51 -2.19
CA LEU A 269 -7.37 18.90 -3.49
C LEU A 269 -8.62 18.03 -3.45
N PHE A 270 -8.70 17.10 -2.50
CA PHE A 270 -9.80 16.12 -2.41
C PHE A 270 -11.17 16.80 -2.22
N GLN A 271 -11.23 17.91 -1.50
CA GLN A 271 -12.45 18.71 -1.34
C GLN A 271 -13.00 19.17 -2.71
N LYS A 272 -12.11 19.58 -3.63
CA LYS A 272 -12.43 20.05 -4.98
C LYS A 272 -12.82 18.92 -5.94
N LEU A 273 -12.25 17.72 -5.78
CA LEU A 273 -12.48 16.57 -6.67
C LEU A 273 -13.93 16.09 -6.64
N GLU A 274 -14.48 15.65 -7.76
CA GLU A 274 -15.79 15.03 -7.83
C GLU A 274 -15.69 13.52 -7.50
N ALA A 275 -16.09 13.13 -6.29
CA ALA A 275 -15.93 11.76 -5.79
C ALA A 275 -16.59 10.68 -6.67
N HIS A 276 -17.70 10.99 -7.36
CA HIS A 276 -18.35 10.06 -8.29
C HIS A 276 -17.51 9.78 -9.55
N LYS A 277 -16.55 10.65 -9.89
CA LYS A 277 -15.61 10.48 -11.02
C LYS A 277 -14.37 9.65 -10.63
N ILE A 278 -14.12 9.45 -9.34
CA ILE A 278 -13.05 8.56 -8.86
C ILE A 278 -13.48 7.10 -9.06
N LYS A 279 -12.80 6.40 -9.98
CA LYS A 279 -13.12 5.00 -10.32
C LYS A 279 -12.72 3.99 -9.23
N SER A 280 -11.71 4.31 -8.44
CA SER A 280 -11.14 3.39 -7.44
C SER A 280 -11.94 3.44 -6.13
N VAL A 281 -12.78 2.42 -5.89
CA VAL A 281 -13.51 2.25 -4.61
C VAL A 281 -12.52 2.10 -3.44
N ASP A 282 -11.40 1.40 -3.66
CA ASP A 282 -10.31 1.25 -2.68
C ASP A 282 -9.76 2.61 -2.23
N LEU A 283 -9.60 3.57 -3.15
CA LEU A 283 -9.13 4.90 -2.80
C LEU A 283 -10.18 5.67 -1.97
N LEU A 284 -11.46 5.59 -2.35
CA LEU A 284 -12.55 6.24 -1.61
C LEU A 284 -12.63 5.71 -0.18
N VAL A 285 -12.64 4.39 -0.02
CA VAL A 285 -12.67 3.70 1.28
C VAL A 285 -11.44 4.02 2.11
N SER A 286 -10.25 3.93 1.52
CA SER A 286 -9.02 4.21 2.27
C SER A 286 -8.94 5.67 2.68
N THR A 287 -9.46 6.59 1.85
CA THR A 287 -9.56 8.02 2.19
C THR A 287 -10.52 8.25 3.35
N LEU A 288 -11.69 7.59 3.36
CA LEU A 288 -12.62 7.65 4.48
C LEU A 288 -11.97 7.15 5.77
N VAL A 289 -11.29 6.00 5.73
CA VAL A 289 -10.59 5.45 6.89
C VAL A 289 -9.52 6.41 7.40
N MET A 290 -8.73 7.01 6.50
CA MET A 290 -7.70 8.00 6.86
C MET A 290 -8.30 9.25 7.51
N LEU A 291 -9.48 9.71 7.08
CA LEU A 291 -10.19 10.83 7.71
C LEU A 291 -10.66 10.48 9.12
N CYS A 292 -11.25 9.30 9.30
CA CYS A 292 -11.77 8.87 10.59
C CYS A 292 -10.67 8.58 11.62
N ASP A 293 -9.48 8.14 11.17
CA ASP A 293 -8.31 7.95 12.04
C ASP A 293 -7.55 9.26 12.31
N GLY A 294 -7.75 10.30 11.48
CA GLY A 294 -7.05 11.59 11.56
C GLY A 294 -7.78 12.65 12.39
N LYS A 295 -7.02 13.57 13.01
CA LYS A 295 -7.56 14.78 13.64
C LYS A 295 -7.69 15.90 12.60
N LEU A 296 -8.61 15.78 11.63
CA LEU A 296 -8.86 16.91 10.73
C LEU A 296 -9.65 18.04 11.42
N PRO A 297 -9.49 19.31 10.98
CA PRO A 297 -10.39 20.39 11.33
C PRO A 297 -11.85 20.05 10.98
N SER A 298 -12.78 20.35 11.90
CA SER A 298 -14.15 19.80 11.95
C SER A 298 -14.96 20.00 10.68
N ASP A 299 -14.85 21.15 10.03
CA ASP A 299 -15.85 21.56 9.04
C ASP A 299 -15.53 21.00 7.64
N THR A 300 -14.26 21.09 7.21
CA THR A 300 -13.80 20.50 5.95
C THR A 300 -13.86 18.97 6.01
N GLY A 301 -13.49 18.39 7.16
CA GLY A 301 -13.59 16.95 7.39
C GLY A 301 -15.01 16.43 7.23
N ALA A 302 -16.00 17.10 7.83
CA ALA A 302 -17.40 16.70 7.75
C ALA A 302 -17.95 16.70 6.30
N ILE A 303 -17.61 17.70 5.50
CA ILE A 303 -18.03 17.79 4.08
C ILE A 303 -17.46 16.61 3.29
N ILE A 304 -16.16 16.34 3.43
CA ILE A 304 -15.49 15.27 2.69
C ILE A 304 -16.05 13.90 3.14
N VAL A 305 -16.23 13.70 4.46
CA VAL A 305 -16.83 12.47 5.00
C VAL A 305 -18.22 12.25 4.41
N SER A 306 -19.13 13.22 4.47
CA SER A 306 -20.48 13.08 3.92
C SER A 306 -20.47 12.70 2.43
N LYS A 307 -19.60 13.35 1.65
CA LYS A 307 -19.41 13.05 0.23
C LYS A 307 -18.91 11.63 -0.02
N LEU A 308 -17.94 11.16 0.76
CA LEU A 308 -17.40 9.81 0.67
C LEU A 308 -18.44 8.76 1.06
N LEU A 309 -19.15 8.96 2.17
CA LEU A 309 -20.18 8.03 2.64
C LEU A 309 -21.28 7.82 1.58
N ASN A 310 -21.76 8.91 0.98
CA ASN A 310 -22.77 8.89 -0.07
C ASN A 310 -22.30 8.21 -1.36
N GLU A 311 -21.03 8.41 -1.74
CA GLU A 311 -20.51 7.79 -2.96
C GLU A 311 -20.16 6.33 -2.75
N ILE A 312 -19.57 5.95 -1.61
CA ILE A 312 -19.26 4.55 -1.31
C ILE A 312 -20.56 3.74 -1.21
N SER A 313 -21.65 4.29 -0.65
CA SER A 313 -22.93 3.58 -0.56
C SER A 313 -23.59 3.27 -1.90
N LYS A 314 -23.15 3.90 -3.00
CA LYS A 314 -23.66 3.64 -4.37
C LYS A 314 -22.78 2.66 -5.14
N ARG A 315 -21.65 2.24 -4.57
CA ARG A 315 -20.65 1.41 -5.25
C ARG A 315 -20.82 -0.05 -4.84
N ASP A 316 -20.52 -0.90 -5.79
CA ASP A 316 -20.22 -2.29 -5.50
C ASP A 316 -18.88 -2.38 -4.76
N LEU A 317 -18.90 -3.06 -3.61
CA LEU A 317 -17.74 -3.24 -2.74
C LEU A 317 -17.02 -4.57 -3.00
N ASP A 318 -17.40 -5.35 -4.01
CA ASP A 318 -16.82 -6.65 -4.37
C ASP A 318 -15.30 -6.63 -4.56
N ALA A 319 -14.76 -5.53 -5.08
CA ALA A 319 -13.32 -5.36 -5.29
C ALA A 319 -12.51 -5.24 -3.98
N LEU A 320 -13.15 -5.03 -2.83
CA LEU A 320 -12.52 -4.90 -1.53
C LEU A 320 -12.31 -6.25 -0.85
N LEU A 321 -11.24 -6.35 -0.06
CA LEU A 321 -10.98 -7.52 0.79
C LEU A 321 -11.80 -7.40 2.10
N ASN A 322 -12.05 -8.54 2.77
CA ASN A 322 -12.74 -8.56 4.08
C ASN A 322 -12.10 -7.61 5.11
N GLU A 323 -10.78 -7.48 5.08
CA GLU A 323 -10.04 -6.56 5.94
C GLU A 323 -10.34 -5.09 5.63
N ASP A 324 -10.57 -4.75 4.36
CA ASP A 324 -10.91 -3.38 3.97
C ASP A 324 -12.36 -3.05 4.34
N ILE A 325 -13.28 -4.02 4.19
CA ILE A 325 -14.66 -3.90 4.68
C ILE A 325 -14.70 -3.69 6.20
N TYR A 326 -13.93 -4.48 6.96
CA TYR A 326 -13.81 -4.30 8.40
C TYR A 326 -13.20 -2.94 8.77
N ARG A 327 -12.17 -2.47 8.05
CA ARG A 327 -11.58 -1.15 8.30
C ARG A 327 -12.58 -0.03 8.12
N VAL A 328 -13.44 -0.07 7.10
CA VAL A 328 -14.53 0.90 6.92
C VAL A 328 -15.45 0.89 8.13
N LEU A 329 -15.92 -0.30 8.53
CA LEU A 329 -16.86 -0.44 9.62
C LEU A 329 -16.26 0.03 10.96
N ASN A 330 -15.01 -0.33 11.23
CA ASN A 330 -14.26 0.09 12.41
C ASN A 330 -14.02 1.61 12.42
N ALA A 331 -13.68 2.20 11.27
CA ALA A 331 -13.54 3.65 11.13
C ALA A 331 -14.86 4.38 11.44
N CYS A 332 -15.98 3.88 10.92
CA CYS A 332 -17.31 4.42 11.26
C CYS A 332 -17.63 4.26 12.74
N SER A 333 -17.38 3.10 13.33
CA SER A 333 -17.61 2.84 14.76
C SER A 333 -16.82 3.78 15.65
N LYS A 334 -15.51 3.94 15.42
CA LYS A 334 -14.66 4.88 16.18
C LYS A 334 -15.13 6.32 16.06
N ALA A 335 -15.54 6.74 14.87
CA ALA A 335 -16.03 8.09 14.61
C ALA A 335 -17.52 8.28 14.95
N SER A 336 -18.20 7.25 15.47
CA SER A 336 -19.65 7.24 15.75
C SER A 336 -20.51 7.64 14.54
N ILE A 337 -20.10 7.24 13.33
CA ILE A 337 -20.79 7.57 12.08
C ILE A 337 -21.84 6.50 11.75
N GLN A 338 -23.11 6.88 11.84
CA GLN A 338 -24.24 6.03 11.46
C GLN A 338 -24.81 6.45 10.09
N HIS A 339 -24.18 5.98 9.01
CA HIS A 339 -24.66 6.25 7.64
C HIS A 339 -25.37 5.03 7.06
N ALA A 340 -26.70 5.05 7.03
CA ALA A 340 -27.54 3.91 6.66
C ALA A 340 -27.17 3.29 5.30
N GLY A 341 -26.95 4.12 4.26
CA GLY A 341 -26.58 3.61 2.93
C GLY A 341 -25.23 2.91 2.92
N LEU A 342 -24.26 3.39 3.69
CA LEU A 342 -22.93 2.78 3.76
C LEU A 342 -22.99 1.47 4.55
N LEU A 343 -23.68 1.49 5.69
CA LEU A 343 -23.84 0.29 6.52
C LEU A 343 -24.63 -0.79 5.78
N GLY A 344 -25.62 -0.41 4.97
CA GLY A 344 -26.30 -1.30 4.03
C GLY A 344 -25.33 -1.92 3.03
N ALA A 345 -24.55 -1.10 2.30
CA ALA A 345 -23.57 -1.60 1.34
C ALA A 345 -22.51 -2.52 1.98
N VAL A 346 -22.03 -2.19 3.18
CA VAL A 346 -21.12 -3.04 3.97
C VAL A 346 -21.79 -4.35 4.38
N SER A 347 -23.07 -4.30 4.77
CA SER A 347 -23.85 -5.48 5.13
C SER A 347 -24.02 -6.43 3.94
N ASP A 348 -24.38 -5.89 2.78
CA ASP A 348 -24.53 -6.66 1.54
C ASP A 348 -23.19 -7.29 1.15
N ALA A 349 -22.11 -6.53 1.24
CA ALA A 349 -20.76 -7.00 0.99
C ALA A 349 -20.35 -8.16 1.93
N ILE A 350 -20.73 -8.11 3.21
CA ILE A 350 -20.50 -9.22 4.16
C ILE A 350 -21.36 -10.43 3.79
N ALA A 351 -22.64 -10.22 3.47
CA ALA A 351 -23.57 -11.30 3.15
C ALA A 351 -23.16 -12.08 1.89
N GLN A 352 -22.73 -11.39 0.83
CA GLN A 352 -22.19 -11.99 -0.40
C GLN A 352 -20.94 -12.84 -0.14
N ARG A 353 -20.19 -12.52 0.92
CA ARG A 353 -18.94 -13.20 1.31
C ARG A 353 -19.12 -14.18 2.47
N SER A 354 -20.35 -14.56 2.80
CA SER A 354 -20.67 -15.51 3.88
C SER A 354 -19.88 -16.83 3.82
N HIS A 355 -19.52 -17.29 2.62
CA HIS A 355 -18.75 -18.52 2.41
C HIS A 355 -17.23 -18.36 2.59
N CYS A 356 -16.73 -17.13 2.67
CA CYS A 356 -15.29 -16.82 2.77
C CYS A 356 -14.98 -15.78 3.86
N LEU A 357 -15.75 -15.80 4.95
CA LEU A 357 -15.50 -14.95 6.12
C LEU A 357 -14.13 -15.26 6.74
N SER A 358 -13.51 -14.21 7.28
CA SER A 358 -12.24 -14.32 8.01
C SER A 358 -12.40 -15.10 9.34
N GLY A 359 -11.32 -15.28 10.10
CA GLY A 359 -11.35 -16.02 11.37
C GLY A 359 -12.31 -15.44 12.41
N ILE A 360 -12.54 -16.18 13.50
CA ILE A 360 -13.51 -15.83 14.55
C ILE A 360 -13.24 -14.45 15.15
N THR A 361 -11.98 -14.09 15.37
CA THR A 361 -11.59 -12.76 15.86
C THR A 361 -12.12 -11.64 14.98
N TRP A 362 -12.06 -11.79 13.65
CA TRP A 362 -12.60 -10.80 12.73
C TRP A 362 -14.12 -10.66 12.88
N THR A 363 -14.82 -11.77 13.05
CA THR A 363 -16.29 -11.81 13.22
C THR A 363 -16.73 -11.14 14.51
N VAL A 364 -16.04 -11.42 15.60
CA VAL A 364 -16.24 -10.77 16.90
C VAL A 364 -16.05 -9.27 16.78
N ASN A 365 -14.96 -8.83 16.14
CA ASN A 365 -14.69 -7.40 15.96
C ASN A 365 -15.75 -6.70 15.10
N VAL A 366 -16.25 -7.37 14.05
CA VAL A 366 -17.36 -6.86 13.23
C VAL A 366 -18.60 -6.68 14.10
N LEU A 367 -19.00 -7.71 14.87
CA LEU A 367 -20.16 -7.62 15.77
C LEU A 367 -20.03 -6.51 16.81
N GLN A 368 -18.84 -6.31 17.38
CA GLN A 368 -18.56 -5.20 18.29
C GLN A 368 -18.73 -3.84 17.61
N CYS A 369 -18.28 -3.69 16.37
CA CYS A 369 -18.49 -2.45 15.60
C CYS A 369 -19.98 -2.21 15.31
N LEU A 370 -20.73 -3.24 14.91
CA LEU A 370 -22.17 -3.14 14.68
C LEU A 370 -22.92 -2.74 15.96
N LYS A 371 -22.56 -3.36 17.10
CA LYS A 371 -23.06 -3.00 18.44
C LYS A 371 -22.76 -1.55 18.78
N SER A 372 -21.52 -1.11 18.61
CA SER A 372 -21.11 0.28 18.86
C SER A 372 -21.87 1.29 18.01
N LEU A 373 -22.24 0.92 16.79
CA LEU A 373 -23.03 1.74 15.88
C LEU A 373 -24.55 1.57 16.10
N SER A 374 -24.97 0.71 17.01
CA SER A 374 -26.38 0.32 17.21
C SER A 374 -27.07 -0.09 15.91
N TYR A 375 -26.32 -0.71 14.99
CA TYR A 375 -26.81 -1.09 13.68
C TYR A 375 -27.27 -2.54 13.66
N HIS A 376 -28.54 -2.75 13.36
CA HIS A 376 -29.18 -4.06 13.29
C HIS A 376 -29.44 -4.47 11.83
N ASN A 377 -28.96 -5.65 11.45
CA ASN A 377 -29.32 -6.33 10.20
C ASN A 377 -29.38 -7.83 10.46
N ALA A 378 -30.60 -8.37 10.58
CA ALA A 378 -30.83 -9.76 10.98
C ALA A 378 -30.08 -10.78 10.11
N ALA A 379 -30.08 -10.60 8.79
CA ALA A 379 -29.40 -11.53 7.86
C ALA A 379 -27.89 -11.54 8.07
N VAL A 380 -27.26 -10.38 8.27
CA VAL A 380 -25.82 -10.31 8.57
C VAL A 380 -25.52 -10.89 9.95
N LEU A 381 -26.34 -10.59 10.96
CA LEU A 381 -26.16 -11.15 12.31
C LEU A 381 -26.26 -12.68 12.30
N GLU A 382 -27.23 -13.23 11.59
CA GLU A 382 -27.38 -14.67 11.38
C GLU A 382 -26.12 -15.27 10.74
N ILE A 383 -25.62 -14.68 9.66
CA ILE A 383 -24.41 -15.14 8.96
C ILE A 383 -23.19 -15.15 9.90
N LEU A 384 -23.01 -14.08 10.69
CA LEU A 384 -21.87 -13.94 11.61
C LEU A 384 -21.98 -14.93 12.79
N VAL A 385 -23.17 -15.08 13.37
CA VAL A 385 -23.42 -16.04 14.46
C VAL A 385 -23.25 -17.48 13.99
N ARG A 386 -23.81 -17.83 12.83
CA ARG A 386 -23.63 -19.14 12.20
C ARG A 386 -22.17 -19.46 11.96
N HIS A 387 -21.38 -18.49 11.51
CA HIS A 387 -19.95 -18.67 11.31
C HIS A 387 -19.21 -19.01 12.60
N VAL A 388 -19.56 -18.35 13.71
CA VAL A 388 -19.01 -18.69 15.04
C VAL A 388 -19.42 -20.10 15.47
N ASN A 389 -20.70 -20.45 15.32
CA ASN A 389 -21.22 -21.79 15.64
C ASN A 389 -20.53 -22.90 14.84
N ASN A 390 -20.37 -22.70 13.53
CA ASN A 390 -19.70 -23.66 12.65
C ASN A 390 -18.21 -23.83 12.98
N ASN A 391 -17.60 -22.82 13.60
CA ASN A 391 -16.18 -22.82 13.98
C ASN A 391 -15.98 -22.84 15.49
N ILE A 392 -16.97 -23.30 16.27
CA ILE A 392 -16.97 -23.16 17.74
C ILE A 392 -15.73 -23.72 18.42
N LYS A 393 -15.13 -24.78 17.87
CA LYS A 393 -13.90 -25.41 18.38
C LYS A 393 -12.67 -24.49 18.33
N ALA A 394 -12.70 -23.48 17.47
CA ALA A 394 -11.64 -22.48 17.35
C ALA A 394 -11.94 -21.19 18.14
N ALA A 395 -13.14 -21.07 18.75
CA ALA A 395 -13.53 -19.91 19.54
C ALA A 395 -13.05 -20.05 20.98
N THR A 396 -12.55 -18.96 21.57
CA THR A 396 -12.31 -18.92 23.01
C THR A 396 -13.63 -18.67 23.77
N PRO A 397 -13.75 -19.10 25.03
CA PRO A 397 -14.93 -18.78 25.85
C PRO A 397 -15.22 -17.28 25.97
N GLN A 398 -14.18 -16.45 25.90
CA GLN A 398 -14.30 -14.99 25.89
C GLN A 398 -14.94 -14.49 24.58
N GLN A 399 -14.52 -15.02 23.44
CA GLN A 399 -15.11 -14.66 22.14
C GLN A 399 -16.58 -15.07 22.06
N ILE A 400 -16.94 -16.25 22.57
CA ILE A 400 -18.34 -16.72 22.62
C ILE A 400 -19.19 -15.77 23.47
N ARG A 401 -18.67 -15.33 24.63
CA ARG A 401 -19.29 -14.29 25.46
C ARG A 401 -19.52 -12.99 24.71
N GLU A 402 -18.49 -12.48 24.05
CA GLU A 402 -18.57 -11.21 23.32
C GLU A 402 -19.60 -11.27 22.18
N VAL A 403 -19.70 -12.41 21.47
CA VAL A 403 -20.72 -12.63 20.45
C VAL A 403 -22.12 -12.61 21.07
N SER A 404 -22.32 -13.34 22.16
CA SER A 404 -23.58 -13.40 22.90
C SER A 404 -24.03 -12.01 23.39
N ASP A 405 -23.11 -11.24 23.99
CA ASP A 405 -23.35 -9.87 24.46
C ASP A 405 -23.62 -8.88 23.32
N CYS A 406 -23.07 -9.12 22.13
CA CYS A 406 -23.39 -8.33 20.94
C CYS A 406 -24.78 -8.64 20.41
N CYS A 407 -25.17 -9.91 20.36
CA CYS A 407 -26.51 -10.32 19.91
C CYS A 407 -27.60 -9.74 20.80
N LYS A 408 -27.45 -9.86 22.13
CA LYS A 408 -28.34 -9.23 23.11
C LYS A 408 -28.45 -7.72 22.92
N ALA A 409 -27.31 -7.03 22.82
CA ALA A 409 -27.30 -5.58 22.66
C ALA A 409 -27.92 -5.10 21.33
N LEU A 410 -27.91 -5.95 20.30
CA LEU A 410 -28.50 -5.69 19.00
C LEU A 410 -29.93 -6.24 18.88
N ASN A 411 -30.53 -6.74 19.98
CA ASN A 411 -31.84 -7.40 20.01
C ASN A 411 -31.98 -8.50 18.94
N TYR A 412 -30.96 -9.32 18.79
CA TYR A 412 -30.96 -10.46 17.87
C TYR A 412 -31.14 -11.76 18.67
N ASP A 413 -32.39 -12.22 18.72
CA ASP A 413 -32.80 -13.46 19.38
C ASP A 413 -33.10 -14.52 18.32
N HIS A 414 -32.21 -15.51 18.20
CA HIS A 414 -32.34 -16.64 17.26
C HIS A 414 -31.87 -17.94 17.92
N GLU A 415 -32.38 -19.10 17.49
CA GLU A 415 -32.01 -20.43 18.07
C GLU A 415 -30.48 -20.63 18.14
N GLU A 416 -29.78 -20.14 17.13
CA GLU A 416 -28.31 -20.19 17.03
C GLU A 416 -27.59 -19.35 18.10
N THR A 417 -28.23 -18.30 18.63
CA THR A 417 -27.70 -17.50 19.76
C THR A 417 -27.97 -18.14 21.11
N GLU A 418 -29.06 -18.90 21.26
CA GLU A 418 -29.35 -19.64 22.49
C GLU A 418 -28.30 -20.75 22.74
N ALA A 419 -27.84 -21.39 21.66
CA ALA A 419 -26.77 -22.39 21.73
C ALA A 419 -25.46 -21.78 22.28
N LEU A 420 -25.11 -20.56 21.85
CA LEU A 420 -23.94 -19.84 22.36
C LEU A 420 -24.11 -19.40 23.82
N HIS A 421 -25.32 -19.01 24.22
CA HIS A 421 -25.63 -18.65 25.61
C HIS A 421 -25.45 -19.81 26.58
N LYS A 422 -25.99 -20.99 26.24
CA LYS A 422 -25.89 -22.20 27.06
C LYS A 422 -24.46 -22.70 27.24
N MET A 423 -23.52 -22.30 26.38
CA MET A 423 -22.10 -22.64 26.47
C MET A 423 -21.30 -21.70 27.39
N VAL A 424 -21.89 -20.59 27.81
CA VAL A 424 -21.25 -19.52 28.58
C VAL A 424 -21.80 -19.43 30.01
N GLU A 425 -23.00 -19.96 30.25
CA GLU A 425 -23.56 -20.09 31.59
C GLU A 425 -22.75 -21.14 32.40
N PRO A 426 -22.35 -20.82 33.64
CA PRO A 426 -21.50 -21.68 34.47
C PRO A 426 -22.15 -22.98 34.92
#